data_AF-A0A6A3QRF7-F1
#
_entry.id   AF-A0A6A3QRF7-F1
#
_cell.length_a   1.000
_cell.length_b   1.000
_cell.length_c   1.000
_cell.angle_alpha   90.00
_cell.angle_beta   90.00
_cell.angle_gamma   90.00
#
_symmetry.space_group_name_H-M   'P 1'
#
loop_
_entity.id
_entity.type
_entity.pdbx_description
1 polymer ?
#
loop_
_entity_poly.entity_id
_entity_poly.type
_entity_poly.pdbx_seq_one_letter_code
_entity_poly.pdbx_strand_id
1 'polypeptide(L)' 'MDVNTASGAKKVKKAAINTIKSVVAHGKKHLGKGGKTAVKQAQDDKMMADVESLNPALYEDDVSGYTAPPRVTATNYGWG' A
#
# COMPACT_ATOMS: atom_id res chain seq x y z
N MET A 1 16.02 10.43 -54.73
CA MET A 1 15.10 9.84 -53.71
C MET A 1 13.68 10.13 -54.16
N ASP A 2 12.85 9.10 -54.21
CA ASP A 2 11.45 9.20 -54.65
C ASP A 2 10.62 10.02 -53.64
N VAL A 3 9.99 11.10 -54.12
CA VAL A 3 9.26 12.08 -53.29
C VAL A 3 8.04 11.44 -52.60
N ASN A 4 7.47 10.38 -53.18
CA ASN A 4 6.34 9.67 -52.58
C ASN A 4 6.78 8.83 -51.38
N THR A 5 7.98 8.26 -51.42
CA THR A 5 8.58 7.52 -50.30
C THR A 5 8.82 8.43 -49.08
N ALA A 6 9.31 9.65 -49.30
CA ALA A 6 9.52 10.63 -48.22
C ALA A 6 8.20 11.11 -47.59
N SER A 7 7.15 11.30 -48.39
CA SER A 7 5.81 11.69 -47.93
C SER A 7 5.14 10.58 -47.11
N GLY A 8 5.23 9.33 -47.57
CA GLY A 8 4.74 8.16 -46.84
C GLY A 8 5.41 7.99 -45.48
N ALA A 9 6.75 8.07 -45.43
CA ALA A 9 7.51 8.00 -44.18
C ALA A 9 7.11 9.09 -43.17
N LYS A 10 6.83 10.32 -43.64
CA LYS A 10 6.38 11.44 -42.79
C LYS A 10 4.99 11.18 -42.19
N LYS A 11 4.08 10.59 -42.96
CA LYS A 11 2.72 10.21 -42.49
C LYS A 11 2.77 9.08 -41.46
N VAL A 12 3.59 8.05 -41.70
CA VAL A 12 3.77 6.92 -40.77
C VAL A 12 4.36 7.39 -39.44
N LYS A 13 5.38 8.25 -39.46
CA LYS A 13 5.95 8.85 -38.23
C LYS A 13 4.90 9.62 -37.42
N LYS A 14 4.06 10.41 -38.09
CA LYS A 14 2.99 11.18 -37.43
C LYS A 14 1.94 10.27 -36.79
N ALA A 15 1.54 9.20 -37.47
CA ALA A 15 0.61 8.22 -36.93
C ALA A 15 1.17 7.54 -35.66
N ALA A 16 2.42 7.07 -35.71
CA ALA A 16 3.08 6.45 -34.56
C ALA A 16 3.13 7.37 -33.32
N ILE A 17 3.49 8.64 -33.52
CA ILE A 17 3.52 9.64 -32.42
C ILE A 17 2.13 9.85 -31.83
N ASN A 18 1.10 9.93 -32.66
CA ASN A 18 -0.26 10.12 -32.20
C ASN A 18 -0.76 8.89 -31.41
N THR A 19 -0.42 7.69 -31.86
CA THR A 19 -0.72 6.45 -31.13
C THR A 19 -0.05 6.43 -29.76
N ILE A 20 1.25 6.78 -29.68
CA ILE A 20 1.98 6.85 -28.40
C ILE A 20 1.31 7.86 -27.46
N LYS A 21 0.98 9.06 -27.95
CA LYS A 21 0.29 10.08 -27.14
C LYS A 21 -1.06 9.57 -26.61
N SER A 22 -1.81 8.86 -27.45
CA SER A 22 -3.10 8.27 -27.05
C SER A 22 -2.92 7.22 -25.95
N VAL A 23 -1.94 6.33 -26.08
CA VAL A 23 -1.62 5.31 -25.07
C VAL A 23 -1.18 5.94 -23.76
N VAL A 24 -0.33 6.97 -23.81
CA VAL A 24 0.11 7.70 -22.62
C VAL A 24 -1.06 8.40 -21.93
N ALA A 25 -1.93 9.06 -22.70
CA ALA A 25 -3.13 9.70 -22.16
C ALA A 25 -4.10 8.69 -21.53
N HIS A 26 -4.31 7.55 -22.19
CA HIS A 26 -5.13 6.46 -21.67
C HIS A 26 -4.54 5.89 -20.37
N GLY A 27 -3.24 5.59 -20.35
CA GLY A 27 -2.56 5.09 -19.14
C GLY A 27 -2.64 6.07 -17.97
N LYS A 28 -2.53 7.38 -18.23
CA LYS A 28 -2.64 8.42 -17.19
C LYS A 28 -4.02 8.46 -16.54
N LYS A 29 -5.10 8.16 -17.28
CA LYS A 29 -6.47 8.07 -16.70
C LYS A 29 -6.61 6.92 -15.69
N HIS A 30 -5.75 5.92 -15.76
CA HIS A 30 -5.79 4.73 -14.90
C HIS A 30 -4.87 4.87 -13.67
N LEU A 31 -4.19 6.01 -13.52
CA LEU A 31 -3.39 6.32 -12.34
C LEU A 31 -4.25 7.03 -11.28
N GLY A 32 -4.08 6.64 -10.03
CA GLY A 32 -4.68 7.28 -8.86
C GLY A 32 -3.95 8.56 -8.44
N LYS A 33 -4.27 9.05 -7.22
CA LYS A 33 -3.63 10.24 -6.66
C LYS A 33 -2.11 10.06 -6.58
N GLY A 34 -1.36 11.08 -6.98
CA GLY A 34 0.12 11.03 -7.01
C GLY A 34 0.70 10.20 -8.16
N GLY A 35 -0.10 9.81 -9.16
CA GLY A 35 0.40 9.06 -10.33
C GLY A 35 0.72 7.59 -10.05
N LYS A 36 0.27 7.05 -8.90
CA LYS A 36 0.44 5.65 -8.55
C LYS A 36 -0.66 4.80 -9.18
N THR A 37 -0.38 3.54 -9.46
CA THR A 37 -1.44 2.58 -9.79
C THR A 37 -2.22 2.21 -8.54
N ALA A 38 -3.46 1.77 -8.68
CA ALA A 38 -4.28 1.30 -7.55
C ALA A 38 -3.57 0.21 -6.72
N VAL A 39 -2.82 -0.68 -7.38
CA VAL A 39 -2.03 -1.74 -6.71
C VAL A 39 -0.94 -1.15 -5.82
N LYS A 40 -0.16 -0.17 -6.32
CA LYS A 40 0.88 0.48 -5.52
C LYS A 40 0.30 1.26 -4.36
N GLN A 41 -0.81 1.95 -4.58
CA GLN A 41 -1.50 2.67 -3.52
C GLN A 41 -1.99 1.71 -2.42
N ALA A 42 -2.64 0.60 -2.79
CA ALA A 42 -3.07 -0.40 -1.82
C ALA A 42 -1.91 -1.03 -1.03
N GLN A 43 -0.75 -1.19 -1.65
CA GLN A 43 0.46 -1.65 -0.98
C GLN A 43 0.95 -0.63 0.06
N ASP A 44 1.01 0.65 -0.31
CA ASP A 44 1.41 1.73 0.60
C ASP A 44 0.44 1.86 1.79
N ASP A 45 -0.87 1.81 1.51
CA ASP A 45 -1.91 1.90 2.53
C ASP A 45 -1.81 0.75 3.53
N LYS A 46 -1.52 -0.47 3.06
CA LYS A 46 -1.28 -1.63 3.94
C LYS A 46 -0.04 -1.45 4.81
N MET A 47 1.07 -0.97 4.23
CA MET A 47 2.30 -0.71 5.00
C MET A 47 2.07 0.33 6.09
N MET A 48 1.27 1.37 5.80
CA MET A 48 0.89 2.37 6.80
C MET A 48 0.04 1.75 7.91
N ALA A 49 -0.94 0.92 7.58
CA ALA A 49 -1.76 0.22 8.57
C ALA A 49 -0.94 -0.70 9.48
N ASP A 50 0.03 -1.43 8.91
CA ASP A 50 0.94 -2.28 9.69
C ASP A 50 1.80 -1.46 10.68
N VAL A 51 2.24 -0.26 10.29
CA VAL A 51 2.96 0.66 11.17
C VAL A 51 2.05 1.26 12.23
N GLU A 52 0.85 1.70 11.87
CA GLU A 52 -0.14 2.23 12.81
C GLU A 52 -0.59 1.19 13.84
N SER A 53 -0.64 -0.09 13.46
CA SER A 53 -0.90 -1.21 14.38
C SER A 53 0.19 -1.38 15.45
N LEU A 54 1.39 -0.84 15.27
CA LEU A 54 2.44 -0.87 16.29
C LEU A 54 2.34 0.30 17.26
N ASN A 55 1.38 1.21 17.09
CA ASN A 55 1.21 2.36 17.95
C ASN A 55 0.78 1.91 19.36
N PRO A 56 1.66 2.02 20.39
CA PRO A 56 1.34 1.57 21.74
C PRO A 56 0.19 2.35 22.36
N ALA A 57 -0.06 3.59 21.90
CA ALA A 57 -1.20 4.40 22.37
C ALA A 57 -2.57 3.79 22.03
N LEU A 58 -2.63 2.78 21.16
CA LEU A 58 -3.85 2.01 20.88
C LEU A 58 -4.06 0.81 21.84
N TYR A 59 -3.08 0.48 22.68
CA TYR A 59 -3.07 -0.70 23.55
C TYR A 59 -3.11 -0.38 25.05
N GLU A 60 -3.21 0.90 25.43
CA GLU A 60 -3.12 1.35 26.84
C GLU A 60 -4.34 1.02 27.72
N ASP A 61 -5.41 0.41 27.19
CA ASP A 61 -6.60 0.05 27.99
C ASP A 61 -6.60 -1.40 28.53
N ASP A 62 -5.80 -2.32 27.96
CA ASP A 62 -5.91 -3.76 28.30
C ASP A 62 -4.78 -4.33 29.17
N VAL A 63 -3.76 -3.54 29.54
CA VAL A 63 -2.64 -3.99 30.42
C VAL A 63 -2.78 -3.52 31.86
N SER A 64 -4.03 -3.41 32.36
CA SER A 64 -4.33 -3.24 33.79
C SER A 64 -4.69 -4.57 34.50
N GLY A 65 -4.82 -5.66 33.73
CA GLY A 65 -5.36 -6.94 34.20
C GLY A 65 -4.39 -7.91 34.87
N TYR A 66 -3.10 -7.59 35.07
CA TYR A 66 -2.19 -8.49 35.81
C TYR A 66 -2.39 -8.33 37.33
N THR A 67 -3.56 -8.73 37.83
CA THR A 67 -3.71 -9.03 39.25
C THR A 67 -2.84 -10.24 39.55
N ALA A 68 -1.73 -10.02 40.26
CA ALA A 68 -0.91 -11.11 40.77
C ALA A 68 -1.81 -12.10 41.53
N PRO A 69 -1.69 -13.42 41.29
CA PRO A 69 -2.51 -14.40 42.00
C PRO A 69 -2.32 -14.21 43.51
N PRO A 70 -3.40 -14.32 44.32
CA PRO A 70 -3.30 -14.12 45.75
C PRO A 70 -2.26 -15.08 46.32
N ARG A 71 -1.32 -14.53 47.12
CA ARG A 71 -0.36 -15.31 47.89
C ARG A 71 -1.13 -16.32 48.74
N VAL A 72 -1.03 -17.60 48.41
CA VAL A 72 -1.48 -18.69 49.28
C VAL A 72 -0.52 -18.72 50.46
N THR A 73 -0.90 -18.12 51.59
CA THR A 73 -0.27 -18.43 52.87
C THR A 73 -0.70 -19.84 53.26
N ALA A 74 0.25 -20.77 53.31
CA ALA A 74 -0.01 -22.12 53.81
C ALA A 74 -0.46 -22.04 55.27
N THR A 75 -1.76 -22.14 55.53
CA THR A 75 -2.27 -22.42 56.86
C THR A 75 -1.98 -23.90 57.13
N ASN A 76 -1.06 -24.15 58.06
CA ASN A 76 -0.75 -25.46 58.62
C ASN A 76 -2.05 -26.23 58.95
N TYR A 77 -2.30 -27.36 58.28
CA TYR A 77 -3.18 -28.38 58.81
C TYR A 77 -2.33 -29.25 59.75
N GLY A 78 -2.36 -28.92 61.04
CA GLY A 78 -1.76 -29.72 62.09
C GLY A 78 -2.43 -31.09 62.16
N TRP A 79 -1.62 -32.14 62.15
CA TRP A 79 -2.03 -33.49 62.56
C TRP A 79 -1.98 -33.54 64.09
N GLY A 80 -3.13 -33.84 64.70
CA GLY A 80 -3.30 -34.11 66.13
C GLY A 80 -4.53 -34.98 66.33
#